data_AF-A0A958CUQ6-F1
#
_entry.id   AF-A0A958CUQ6-F1
#
_cell.length_a   1.000
_cell.length_b   1.000
_cell.length_c   1.000
_cell.angle_alpha   90.00
_cell.angle_beta   90.00
_cell.angle_gamma   90.00
#
_symmetry.space_group_name_H-M   'P 1'
#
loop_
_entity.id
_entity.type
_entity.pdbx_description
1 polymer ?
#
loop_
_entity_poly.entity_id
_entity_poly.type
_entity_poly.pdbx_seq_one_letter_code
_entity_poly.pdbx_strand_id
1 'polypeptide(L)'
;KRKAGQSVQDWRRTLDRFGQLIEQAAGDQPQQAAQVAAESPLMAARLEELASYFEAVPAETARFTRDEELVRNVAKVMAERVALIQQLRDALSA
;
A
#
# COMPACT_ATOMS: atom_id res chain seq x y z
N LYS A 1 16.43 8.36 14.76
CA LYS A 1 16.65 7.98 13.34
C LYS A 1 16.82 6.47 13.25
N ARG A 2 15.77 5.70 12.91
CA ARG A 2 15.97 4.30 12.50
C ARG A 2 16.17 4.30 10.98
N LYS A 3 17.21 3.61 10.50
CA LYS A 3 17.51 3.45 9.05
C LYS A 3 16.50 2.52 8.36
N ALA A 4 15.80 1.69 9.13
CA ALA A 4 14.60 1.00 8.69
C ALA A 4 13.42 1.97 8.82
N GLY A 5 12.68 2.21 7.74
CA GLY A 5 11.44 2.97 7.78
C GLY A 5 10.37 2.31 8.67
N GLN A 6 9.12 2.70 8.48
CA GLN A 6 8.01 2.09 9.22
C GLN A 6 7.85 0.60 8.87
N SER A 7 7.49 -0.22 9.84
CA SER A 7 7.20 -1.65 9.62
C SER A 7 5.90 -1.84 8.82
N VAL A 8 5.71 -3.02 8.23
CA VAL A 8 4.44 -3.42 7.58
C VAL A 8 3.25 -3.24 8.53
N GLN A 9 3.44 -3.53 9.82
CA GLN A 9 2.41 -3.37 10.83
C GLN A 9 2.11 -1.90 11.16
N ASP A 10 3.13 -1.03 11.18
CA ASP A 10 2.94 0.41 11.36
C ASP A 10 2.22 1.04 10.16
N TRP A 11 2.51 0.55 8.95
CA TRP A 11 1.77 0.90 7.74
C TRP A 11 0.31 0.48 7.85
N ARG A 12 0.02 -0.77 8.21
CA ARG A 12 -1.37 -1.23 8.40
C ARG A 12 -2.14 -0.34 9.38
N ARG A 13 -1.55 -0.03 10.54
CA ARG A 13 -2.16 0.88 11.53
C ARG A 13 -2.44 2.28 10.95
N THR A 14 -1.52 2.78 10.14
CA THR A 14 -1.67 4.09 9.49
C THR A 14 -2.81 4.07 8.46
N LEU A 15 -2.91 3.00 7.68
CA LEU A 15 -4.00 2.80 6.71
C LEU A 15 -5.36 2.70 7.39
N ASP A 16 -5.48 1.91 8.46
CA ASP A 16 -6.71 1.77 9.23
C ASP A 16 -7.17 3.13 9.78
N ARG A 17 -6.23 3.91 10.34
CA ARG A 17 -6.50 5.26 10.83
C ARG A 17 -6.91 6.21 9.70
N PHE A 18 -6.32 6.08 8.52
CA PHE A 18 -6.66 6.91 7.38
C PHE A 18 -8.07 6.63 6.86
N GLY A 19 -8.47 5.35 6.78
CA GLY A 19 -9.84 4.96 6.45
C GLY A 19 -10.86 5.56 7.41
N GLN A 20 -10.61 5.47 8.72
CA GLN A 20 -11.48 6.08 9.75
C GLN A 20 -11.62 7.60 9.60
N LEU A 21 -10.54 8.30 9.22
CA LEU A 21 -10.58 9.75 8.99
C LEU A 21 -11.39 10.13 7.75
N ILE A 22 -11.33 9.32 6.69
CA ILE A 22 -12.16 9.51 5.49
C ILE A 22 -13.64 9.32 5.83
N GLU A 23 -13.98 8.25 6.55
CA GLU A 23 -15.35 7.97 6.99
C GLU A 23 -15.92 9.08 7.88
N GLN A 24 -15.11 9.58 8.83
CA GLN A 24 -15.50 10.71 9.69
C GLN A 24 -15.71 12.00 8.90
N ALA A 25 -14.81 12.32 7.96
CA ALA A 25 -14.96 13.50 7.09
C ALA A 25 -16.21 13.40 6.21
N ALA A 26 -16.61 12.20 5.79
CA ALA A 26 -17.84 11.97 5.03
C ALA A 26 -19.11 12.30 5.84
N GLY A 27 -19.11 12.05 7.16
CA GLY A 27 -20.23 12.38 8.04
C GLY A 27 -20.32 13.85 8.43
N ASP A 28 -19.18 14.48 8.70
CA ASP A 28 -19.14 15.84 9.28
C ASP A 28 -19.03 16.95 8.22
N GLN A 29 -18.40 16.68 7.06
CA GLN A 29 -18.06 17.69 6.06
C GLN A 29 -18.23 17.15 4.62
N PRO A 30 -19.46 17.20 4.06
CA PRO A 30 -19.79 16.62 2.75
C PRO A 30 -18.92 17.13 1.59
N GLN A 31 -18.42 18.36 1.71
CA GLN A 31 -17.59 18.98 0.69
C GLN A 31 -16.15 18.42 0.68
N GLN A 32 -15.62 18.02 1.83
CA GLN A 32 -14.34 17.31 1.92
C GLN A 32 -14.49 15.86 1.44
N ALA A 33 -15.61 15.22 1.76
CA ALA A 33 -15.94 13.89 1.25
C ALA A 33 -15.94 13.85 -0.29
N ALA A 34 -16.54 14.86 -0.93
CA ALA A 34 -16.57 14.98 -2.38
C ALA A 34 -15.17 15.20 -2.98
N GLN A 35 -14.29 15.94 -2.30
CA GLN A 35 -12.90 16.12 -2.75
C GLN A 35 -12.10 14.82 -2.65
N VAL A 36 -12.25 14.08 -1.55
CA VAL A 36 -11.63 12.75 -1.41
C VAL A 36 -12.14 11.80 -2.50
N ALA A 37 -13.44 11.76 -2.74
CA ALA A 37 -14.03 10.94 -3.81
C ALA A 37 -13.52 11.31 -5.21
N ALA A 38 -13.27 12.59 -5.48
CA ALA A 38 -12.71 13.05 -6.76
C ALA A 38 -11.26 12.61 -6.98
N GLU A 39 -10.44 12.58 -5.93
CA GLU A 39 -9.01 12.20 -6.00
C GLU A 39 -8.79 10.68 -5.87
N SER A 40 -9.77 9.96 -5.32
CA SER A 40 -9.66 8.52 -5.03
C SER A 40 -9.34 7.66 -6.26
N PRO A 41 -9.90 7.88 -7.46
CA PRO A 41 -9.53 7.11 -8.66
C PRO A 41 -8.07 7.28 -9.06
N LEU A 42 -7.53 8.51 -8.98
CA LEU A 42 -6.13 8.77 -9.29
C LEU A 42 -5.23 8.09 -8.26
N MET A 43 -5.58 8.17 -6.97
CA MET A 43 -4.83 7.49 -5.91
C MET A 43 -4.86 5.97 -6.07
N ALA A 44 -6.02 5.38 -6.39
CA ALA A 44 -6.15 3.95 -6.66
C ALA A 44 -5.25 3.50 -7.83
N ALA A 45 -5.19 4.28 -8.92
CA ALA A 45 -4.29 4.00 -10.04
C ALA A 45 -2.81 4.03 -9.63
N ARG A 46 -2.40 4.99 -8.78
CA ARG A 46 -1.01 5.05 -8.27
C ARG A 46 -0.66 3.88 -7.36
N LEU A 47 -1.63 3.41 -6.57
CA LEU A 47 -1.45 2.22 -5.73
C LEU A 47 -1.31 0.96 -6.58
N GLU A 48 -2.05 0.84 -7.68
CA GLU A 48 -1.90 -0.25 -8.64
C GLU A 48 -0.49 -0.30 -9.27
N GLU A 49 0.03 0.86 -9.70
CA GLU A 49 1.40 0.99 -10.22
C GLU A 49 2.44 0.56 -9.17
N LEU A 50 2.23 0.96 -7.91
CA LEU A 50 3.12 0.60 -6.81
C LEU A 50 3.07 -0.89 -6.46
N ALA A 51 1.89 -1.50 -6.49
CA ALA A 51 1.72 -2.95 -6.31
C ALA A 51 2.47 -3.71 -7.40
N SER A 52 2.25 -3.35 -8.67
CA SER A 52 2.92 -3.94 -9.84
C SER A 52 4.45 -3.85 -9.72
N TYR A 53 4.97 -2.72 -9.25
CA TYR A 53 6.41 -2.56 -8.99
C TYR A 53 6.91 -3.59 -7.98
N PHE A 54 6.25 -3.74 -6.83
CA PHE A 54 6.68 -4.68 -5.80
C PHE A 54 6.50 -6.15 -6.19
N GLU A 55 5.52 -6.47 -7.05
CA GLU A 55 5.40 -7.82 -7.63
C GLU A 55 6.60 -8.21 -8.50
N ALA A 56 7.23 -7.26 -9.18
CA ALA A 56 8.39 -7.51 -10.03
C ALA A 56 9.71 -7.67 -9.25
N VAL A 57 9.82 -7.08 -8.05
CA VAL A 57 11.07 -7.04 -7.25
C VAL A 57 11.67 -8.42 -6.95
N PRO A 58 10.92 -9.49 -6.62
CA PRO A 58 11.51 -10.81 -6.36
C PRO A 58 12.17 -11.40 -7.61
N ALA A 59 11.54 -11.24 -8.78
CA ALA A 59 12.10 -11.69 -10.06
C ALA A 59 13.36 -10.89 -10.42
N GLU A 60 13.36 -9.57 -10.19
CA GLU A 60 14.53 -8.73 -10.36
C GLU A 60 15.66 -9.13 -9.40
N THR A 61 15.34 -9.36 -8.12
CA THR A 61 16.31 -9.81 -7.10
C THR A 61 17.00 -11.11 -7.50
N ALA A 62 16.25 -12.08 -8.02
CA ALA A 62 16.79 -13.35 -8.49
C ALA A 62 17.81 -13.21 -9.65
N ARG A 63 17.81 -12.08 -10.37
CA ARG A 63 18.81 -11.80 -11.42
C ARG A 63 20.17 -11.42 -10.84
N PHE A 64 20.22 -10.97 -9.59
CA PHE A 64 21.42 -10.43 -8.96
C PHE A 64 22.00 -11.32 -7.86
N THR A 65 21.29 -12.37 -7.43
CA THR A 65 21.77 -13.30 -6.40
C THR A 65 21.36 -14.74 -6.69
N ARG A 66 22.18 -15.70 -6.23
CA ARG A 66 21.85 -17.15 -6.21
C ARG A 66 21.39 -17.62 -4.83
N ASP A 67 21.31 -16.72 -3.86
CA ASP A 67 20.79 -17.02 -2.52
C ASP A 67 19.27 -17.19 -2.58
N GLU A 68 18.83 -18.44 -2.68
CA GLU A 68 17.41 -18.80 -2.76
C GLU A 68 16.64 -18.44 -1.48
N GLU A 69 17.30 -18.45 -0.32
CA GLU A 69 16.66 -18.06 0.94
C GLU A 69 16.37 -16.56 0.96
N LEU A 70 17.33 -15.75 0.51
CA LEU A 70 17.13 -14.31 0.34
C LEU A 70 15.99 -14.02 -0.64
N VAL A 71 15.96 -14.68 -1.82
CA VAL A 71 14.90 -14.47 -2.82
C VAL A 71 13.53 -14.84 -2.24
N ARG A 72 13.41 -15.95 -1.50
CA ARG A 72 12.16 -16.34 -0.83
C ARG A 72 11.72 -15.32 0.23
N ASN A 73 12.65 -14.82 1.03
CA ASN A 73 12.36 -13.81 2.04
C ASN A 73 11.89 -12.48 1.40
N VAL A 74 12.54 -12.06 0.32
CA VAL A 74 12.11 -10.89 -0.47
C VAL A 74 10.72 -11.11 -1.05
N ALA A 75 10.46 -12.26 -1.67
CA ALA A 75 9.14 -12.60 -2.21
C ALA A 75 8.04 -12.51 -1.16
N LYS A 76 8.28 -13.07 0.03
CA LYS A 76 7.33 -12.99 1.15
C LYS A 76 7.04 -11.54 1.55
N VAL A 77 8.08 -10.73 1.76
CA VAL A 77 7.91 -9.32 2.18
C VAL A 77 7.23 -8.49 1.08
N MET A 78 7.54 -8.73 -0.19
CA MET A 78 6.88 -8.04 -1.30
C MET A 78 5.40 -8.42 -1.40
N ALA A 79 5.06 -9.70 -1.25
CA ALA A 79 3.67 -10.14 -1.21
C ALA A 79 2.87 -9.49 -0.07
N GLU A 80 3.46 -9.39 1.13
CA GLU A 80 2.84 -8.68 2.27
C GLU A 80 2.60 -7.19 1.96
N ARG A 81 3.53 -6.54 1.25
CA ARG A 81 3.37 -5.13 0.82
C ARG A 81 2.29 -4.97 -0.24
N VAL A 82 2.29 -5.83 -1.26
CA VAL A 82 1.28 -5.84 -2.33
C VAL A 82 -0.12 -5.99 -1.73
N ALA A 83 -0.30 -6.93 -0.79
CA ALA A 83 -1.57 -7.13 -0.11
C ALA A 83 -2.03 -5.87 0.67
N LEU A 84 -1.11 -5.17 1.36
CA LEU A 84 -1.46 -3.91 2.03
C LEU A 84 -1.85 -2.80 1.06
N ILE A 85 -1.14 -2.69 -0.07
CA ILE A 85 -1.41 -1.68 -1.09
C ILE A 85 -2.77 -1.94 -1.74
N GLN A 86 -3.08 -3.20 -2.05
CA GLN A 86 -4.39 -3.61 -2.60
C GLN A 86 -5.52 -3.32 -1.61
N GLN A 87 -5.33 -3.62 -0.31
CA GLN A 87 -6.31 -3.28 0.72
C GLN A 87 -6.62 -1.77 0.79
N LEU A 88 -5.60 -0.92 0.69
CA LEU A 88 -5.82 0.53 0.65
C LEU A 88 -6.54 0.96 -0.64
N ARG A 89 -6.13 0.41 -1.79
CA ARG A 89 -6.74 0.72 -3.08
C ARG A 89 -8.21 0.36 -3.09
N ASP A 90 -8.57 -0.80 -2.57
CA ASP A 90 -9.96 -1.25 -2.48
C ASP A 90 -10.78 -0.35 -1.53
N ALA A 91 -10.19 0.11 -0.43
CA ALA A 91 -10.83 1.07 0.47
C ALA A 91 -11.09 2.45 -0.15
N LEU A 92 -10.35 2.82 -1.21
CA LEU A 92 -10.54 4.07 -1.96
C LEU A 92 -11.50 3.91 -3.15
N SER A 93 -11.86 2.69 -3.52
CA SER A 93 -12.73 2.39 -4.66
C SER A 93 -14.10 1.82 -4.27
N ALA A 94 -14.32 1.59 -2.97
CA ALA A 94 -15.62 1.26 -2.36
C ALA A 94 -16.45 2.51 -2.07
#